data_AF-A0A1Y4J6V0-F1
#
_entry.id   AF-A0A1Y4J6V0-F1
#
_cell.length_a   1.000
_cell.length_b   1.000
_cell.length_c   1.000
_cell.angle_alpha   90.00
_cell.angle_beta   90.00
_cell.angle_gamma   90.00
#
_symmetry.space_group_name_H-M   'P 1'
#
loop_
_entity.id
_entity.type
_entity.pdbx_description
1 polymer ?
#
loop_
_entity_poly.entity_id
_entity_poly.type
_entity_poly.pdbx_seq_one_letter_code
_entity_poly.pdbx_strand_id
1 'polypeptide(L)'
;MTKRIASILFAALMLGGLLAGCGGNAAQSPAASAAPTAAPATPEPTAEPTPAPDPEAVWAQAGKDTMAWLQSQPGFEGLDLTVQEGFPYFLAVNRDANTVTVYTADENGQYTKPYMAMVCSGGTDTPTGYWNTPVNYDWRLLAGPCYGQYATRINGPYLFHSVPYYTQHKDDLEYDEFNKLGTTASLGCIRLAVVDVRWIYTNCPIGTPVAIYDDAANPGPMGKPDTLTTDPKDETLRGWDPTDPDPANPWSDEYLDGTAIRSAAAQSDWEAFKASEAFTQNLTPTDLQGWSHDSAIVGTRG
;
A
#
# COMPACT_ATOMS: atom_id res chain seq x y z
N MET A 1 51.47 -31.83 -1.56
CA MET A 1 51.97 -30.78 -2.47
C MET A 1 50.74 -30.17 -3.15
N THR A 2 50.47 -28.85 -3.06
CA THR A 2 51.01 -27.77 -3.93
C THR A 2 50.42 -27.85 -5.36
N LYS A 3 49.69 -26.87 -5.94
CA LYS A 3 49.16 -25.54 -5.53
C LYS A 3 48.14 -25.04 -6.60
N ARG A 4 47.14 -24.22 -6.20
CA ARG A 4 46.47 -23.11 -6.98
C ARG A 4 45.71 -23.49 -8.29
N ILE A 5 44.54 -22.94 -8.64
CA ILE A 5 43.99 -21.56 -8.70
C ILE A 5 44.58 -20.68 -9.82
N ALA A 6 43.77 -20.37 -10.85
CA ALA A 6 43.59 -19.03 -11.44
C ALA A 6 42.45 -19.05 -12.50
N SER A 7 41.73 -17.93 -12.65
CA SER A 7 40.59 -17.78 -13.59
C SER A 7 41.00 -17.14 -14.93
N ILE A 8 40.12 -17.23 -15.93
CA ILE A 8 40.28 -16.62 -17.27
C ILE A 8 39.59 -15.25 -17.32
N LEU A 9 40.24 -14.25 -17.95
CA LEU A 9 39.61 -13.06 -18.53
C LEU A 9 40.42 -12.60 -19.76
N PHE A 10 39.79 -11.99 -20.77
CA PHE A 10 40.38 -11.92 -22.12
C PHE A 10 40.04 -10.64 -22.91
N ALA A 11 41.06 -9.97 -23.47
CA ALA A 11 41.03 -8.85 -24.45
C ALA A 11 40.29 -7.55 -24.03
N ALA A 12 40.46 -6.38 -24.66
CA ALA A 12 41.29 -5.92 -25.80
C ALA A 12 42.04 -4.61 -25.40
N LEU A 13 43.21 -4.19 -25.95
CA LEU A 13 43.56 -3.82 -27.34
C LEU A 13 42.64 -2.73 -27.96
N MET A 14 43.09 -1.71 -28.72
CA MET A 14 44.42 -1.13 -29.06
C MET A 14 44.18 0.20 -29.88
N LEU A 15 45.10 1.09 -30.30
CA LEU A 15 46.56 1.28 -30.18
C LEU A 15 46.92 2.77 -30.47
N GLY A 16 47.98 3.32 -29.83
CA GLY A 16 48.81 4.41 -30.40
C GLY A 16 48.51 5.84 -29.93
N GLY A 17 49.47 6.78 -30.01
CA GLY A 17 50.89 6.62 -30.38
C GLY A 17 51.68 7.92 -30.19
N LEU A 18 52.89 7.85 -29.62
CA LEU A 18 53.72 9.01 -29.29
C LEU A 18 54.93 9.10 -30.23
N LEU A 19 55.27 10.31 -30.69
CA LEU A 19 56.56 10.63 -31.30
C LEU A 19 57.09 11.95 -30.75
N ALA A 20 58.42 12.04 -30.61
CA ALA A 20 59.11 13.15 -29.95
C ALA A 20 59.81 14.08 -30.94
N GLY A 21 60.07 15.32 -30.51
CA GLY A 21 60.88 16.31 -31.22
C GLY A 21 61.48 17.30 -30.22
N CYS A 22 62.75 17.66 -30.38
CA CYS A 22 63.56 18.29 -29.32
C CYS A 22 63.96 19.73 -29.61
N GLY A 23 63.95 20.57 -28.57
CA GLY A 23 64.96 21.62 -28.35
C GLY A 23 64.78 22.97 -29.05
N GLY A 24 65.04 24.04 -28.29
CA GLY A 24 65.07 25.44 -28.74
C GLY A 24 65.05 26.37 -27.53
N ASN A 25 65.84 27.44 -27.54
CA ASN A 25 66.02 28.32 -26.37
C ASN A 25 66.04 29.81 -26.75
N ALA A 26 65.68 30.65 -25.77
CA ALA A 26 65.93 32.09 -25.66
C ALA A 26 65.08 33.10 -26.49
N ALA A 27 65.22 34.36 -26.07
CA ALA A 27 64.65 35.63 -26.56
C ALA A 27 63.21 36.00 -26.16
N GLN A 28 62.98 37.32 -26.00
CA GLN A 28 61.75 37.98 -25.54
C GLN A 28 61.29 39.07 -26.54
N SER A 29 60.09 39.62 -26.29
CA SER A 29 59.57 40.91 -26.80
C SER A 29 58.93 40.87 -28.21
N PRO A 30 57.97 41.76 -28.56
CA PRO A 30 57.33 42.83 -27.77
C PRO A 30 55.82 42.63 -27.56
N ALA A 31 55.15 43.63 -26.97
CA ALA A 31 53.72 43.62 -26.63
C ALA A 31 52.79 43.77 -27.85
N ALA A 32 51.54 43.29 -27.70
CA ALA A 32 50.42 43.52 -28.61
C ALA A 32 49.31 44.34 -27.93
N SER A 33 48.56 45.12 -28.71
CA SER A 33 47.57 46.09 -28.20
C SER A 33 46.29 45.43 -27.67
N ALA A 34 45.69 46.01 -26.63
CA ALA A 34 44.41 45.58 -26.09
C ALA A 34 43.23 46.16 -26.91
N ALA A 35 42.25 45.31 -27.21
CA ALA A 35 40.93 45.71 -27.71
C ALA A 35 39.92 45.78 -26.54
N PRO A 36 38.86 46.61 -26.61
CA PRO A 36 37.97 46.83 -25.47
C PRO A 36 37.09 45.61 -25.15
N THR A 37 36.98 45.29 -23.86
CA THR A 37 36.12 44.22 -23.33
C THR A 37 34.65 44.55 -23.53
N ALA A 38 33.88 43.64 -24.13
CA ALA A 38 32.42 43.72 -24.15
C ALA A 38 31.85 43.47 -22.74
N ALA A 39 30.86 44.26 -22.33
CA ALA A 39 30.18 44.05 -21.04
C ALA A 39 29.40 42.71 -21.04
N PRO A 40 29.38 41.97 -19.92
CA PRO A 40 28.58 40.75 -19.83
C PRO A 40 27.08 41.09 -19.89
N ALA A 41 26.32 40.29 -20.63
CA ALA A 41 24.86 40.40 -20.64
C ALA A 41 24.30 39.94 -19.28
N THR A 42 23.33 40.67 -18.74
CA THR A 42 22.55 40.25 -17.58
C THR A 42 21.81 38.95 -17.91
N PRO A 43 21.87 37.90 -17.07
CA PRO A 43 21.06 36.71 -17.28
C PRO A 43 19.56 37.07 -17.17
N GLU A 44 18.78 36.62 -18.14
CA GLU A 44 17.32 36.70 -18.11
C GLU A 44 16.80 35.81 -16.97
N PRO A 45 15.81 36.24 -16.17
CA PRO A 45 15.36 35.47 -15.02
C PRO A 45 14.67 34.18 -15.48
N THR A 46 15.31 33.04 -15.21
CA THR A 46 14.68 31.72 -15.32
C THR A 46 13.37 31.74 -14.53
N ALA A 47 12.24 31.48 -15.20
CA ALA A 47 10.96 31.36 -14.53
C ALA A 47 11.03 30.25 -13.47
N GLU A 48 10.62 30.56 -12.24
CA GLU A 48 10.54 29.56 -11.18
C GLU A 48 9.58 28.43 -11.62
N PRO A 49 9.92 27.15 -11.38
CA PRO A 49 9.02 26.06 -11.71
C PRO A 49 7.73 26.23 -10.89
N THR A 50 6.59 26.28 -11.57
CA THR A 50 5.28 26.35 -10.92
C THR A 50 5.18 25.23 -9.87
N PRO A 51 4.85 25.53 -8.60
CA PRO A 51 4.70 24.51 -7.58
C PRO A 51 3.72 23.42 -8.04
N ALA A 52 4.09 22.16 -7.83
CA ALA A 52 3.16 21.06 -8.02
C ALA A 52 1.94 21.27 -7.08
N PRO A 53 0.71 20.97 -7.54
CA PRO A 53 -0.47 21.10 -6.69
C PRO A 53 -0.34 20.21 -5.46
N ASP A 54 -0.83 20.71 -4.32
CA ASP A 54 -0.88 19.97 -3.06
C ASP A 54 -1.67 18.66 -3.24
N PRO A 55 -1.07 17.48 -2.94
CA PRO A 55 -1.77 16.20 -3.00
C PRO A 55 -3.08 16.17 -2.20
N GLU A 56 -3.16 16.80 -1.02
CA GLU A 56 -4.42 16.81 -0.26
C GLU A 56 -5.53 17.57 -1.00
N ALA A 57 -5.21 18.67 -1.68
CA ALA A 57 -6.18 19.42 -2.46
C ALA A 57 -6.66 18.65 -3.70
N VAL A 58 -5.75 17.92 -4.36
CA VAL A 58 -6.08 17.02 -5.49
C VAL A 58 -6.96 15.87 -5.02
N TRP A 59 -6.59 15.19 -3.93
CA TRP A 59 -7.37 14.10 -3.34
C TRP A 59 -8.75 14.57 -2.84
N ALA A 60 -8.86 15.74 -2.21
CA ALA A 60 -10.13 16.27 -1.72
C ALA A 60 -11.12 16.56 -2.87
N GLN A 61 -10.65 17.10 -4.00
CA GLN A 61 -11.51 17.28 -5.18
C GLN A 61 -11.87 15.93 -5.82
N ALA A 62 -10.87 15.08 -6.07
CA ALA A 62 -11.10 13.75 -6.65
C ALA A 62 -12.03 12.88 -5.78
N GLY A 63 -12.02 13.06 -4.45
CA GLY A 63 -12.92 12.38 -3.52
C GLY A 63 -14.38 12.81 -3.68
N LYS A 64 -14.62 14.12 -3.80
CA LYS A 64 -15.93 14.70 -4.15
C LYS A 64 -16.40 14.22 -5.53
N ASP A 65 -15.52 14.22 -6.53
CA ASP A 65 -15.83 13.76 -7.88
C ASP A 65 -16.16 12.25 -7.92
N THR A 66 -15.39 11.42 -7.20
CA THR A 66 -15.62 9.97 -7.07
C THR A 66 -16.98 9.69 -6.44
N MET A 67 -17.33 10.41 -5.37
CA MET A 67 -18.60 10.23 -4.66
C MET A 67 -19.81 10.71 -5.47
N ALA A 68 -19.69 11.84 -6.17
CA ALA A 68 -20.72 12.33 -7.08
C ALA A 68 -20.91 11.39 -8.30
N TRP A 69 -19.81 10.83 -8.84
CA TRP A 69 -19.87 9.78 -9.86
C TRP A 69 -20.57 8.53 -9.33
N LEU A 70 -20.24 8.09 -8.11
CA LEU A 70 -20.81 6.89 -7.49
C LEU A 70 -22.32 7.04 -7.28
N GLN A 71 -22.79 8.18 -6.75
CA GLN A 71 -24.23 8.49 -6.61
C GLN A 71 -24.98 8.53 -7.95
N SER A 72 -24.29 8.66 -9.09
CA SER A 72 -24.90 8.60 -10.42
C SER A 72 -24.92 7.19 -11.04
N GLN A 73 -24.32 6.18 -10.38
CA GLN A 73 -24.33 4.79 -10.85
C GLN A 73 -25.63 4.05 -10.45
N PRO A 74 -26.12 3.11 -11.29
CA PRO A 74 -27.27 2.28 -10.94
C PRO A 74 -27.06 1.48 -9.64
N GLY A 75 -28.02 1.54 -8.72
CA GLY A 75 -27.93 0.90 -7.40
C GLY A 75 -27.36 1.80 -6.29
N PHE A 76 -26.93 3.03 -6.62
CA PHE A 76 -26.39 4.02 -5.68
C PHE A 76 -27.24 5.30 -5.59
N GLU A 77 -28.42 5.32 -6.20
CA GLU A 77 -29.33 6.48 -6.21
C GLU A 77 -29.86 6.85 -4.80
N GLY A 78 -29.71 5.93 -3.83
CA GLY A 78 -30.02 6.11 -2.41
C GLY A 78 -28.80 6.20 -1.49
N LEU A 79 -27.58 6.39 -2.04
CA LEU A 79 -26.35 6.50 -1.26
C LEU A 79 -26.31 7.82 -0.48
N ASP A 80 -26.62 7.75 0.82
CA ASP A 80 -26.44 8.87 1.74
C ASP A 80 -24.98 8.99 2.15
N LEU A 81 -24.42 10.20 1.95
CA LEU A 81 -23.05 10.56 2.32
C LEU A 81 -23.00 11.46 3.55
N THR A 82 -24.14 11.78 4.17
CA THR A 82 -24.23 12.61 5.37
C THR A 82 -23.52 11.93 6.54
N VAL A 83 -22.60 12.63 7.20
CA VAL A 83 -21.83 12.09 8.33
C VAL A 83 -22.76 11.82 9.52
N GLN A 84 -22.76 10.59 10.02
CA GLN A 84 -23.61 10.14 11.11
C GLN A 84 -22.88 10.21 12.46
N GLU A 85 -23.59 10.60 13.52
CA GLU A 85 -23.03 10.68 14.87
C GLU A 85 -22.51 9.31 15.32
N GLY A 86 -21.26 9.25 15.80
CA GLY A 86 -20.58 8.01 16.17
C GLY A 86 -19.90 7.27 15.02
N PHE A 87 -20.07 7.69 13.76
CA PHE A 87 -19.48 7.03 12.59
C PHE A 87 -18.53 7.98 11.84
N PRO A 88 -17.25 8.10 12.27
CA PRO A 88 -16.29 9.05 11.69
C PRO A 88 -15.81 8.72 10.27
N TYR A 89 -16.09 7.50 9.79
CA TYR A 89 -15.56 6.98 8.53
C TYR A 89 -16.61 6.26 7.67
N PHE A 90 -16.38 6.32 6.36
CA PHE A 90 -17.08 5.56 5.31
C PHE A 90 -16.05 4.75 4.52
N LEU A 91 -16.40 3.52 4.11
CA LEU A 91 -15.50 2.61 3.38
C LEU A 91 -15.98 2.41 1.93
N ALA A 92 -15.18 2.85 0.95
CA ALA A 92 -15.48 2.65 -0.47
C ALA A 92 -14.54 1.59 -1.07
N VAL A 93 -15.10 0.46 -1.49
CA VAL A 93 -14.36 -0.69 -2.04
C VAL A 93 -14.50 -0.73 -3.55
N ASN A 94 -13.40 -0.56 -4.28
CA ASN A 94 -13.34 -0.80 -5.72
C ASN A 94 -12.86 -2.24 -5.94
N ARG A 95 -13.76 -3.13 -6.43
CA ARG A 95 -13.45 -4.56 -6.63
C ARG A 95 -12.49 -4.77 -7.80
N ASP A 96 -12.72 -4.10 -8.92
CA ASP A 96 -11.91 -4.24 -10.14
C ASP A 96 -10.49 -3.72 -9.93
N ALA A 97 -10.35 -2.51 -9.38
CA ALA A 97 -9.03 -1.95 -9.08
C ALA A 97 -8.36 -2.60 -7.86
N ASN A 98 -9.10 -3.34 -7.03
CA ASN A 98 -8.64 -3.94 -5.77
C ASN A 98 -8.05 -2.89 -4.81
N THR A 99 -8.89 -1.96 -4.37
CA THR A 99 -8.55 -0.88 -3.43
C THR A 99 -9.72 -0.60 -2.48
N VAL A 100 -9.43 -0.33 -1.21
CA VAL A 100 -10.38 0.23 -0.23
C VAL A 100 -9.95 1.67 0.06
N THR A 101 -10.79 2.66 -0.25
CA THR A 101 -10.57 4.04 0.17
C THR A 101 -11.44 4.35 1.39
N VAL A 102 -10.81 4.84 2.46
CA VAL A 102 -11.49 5.35 3.65
C VAL A 102 -11.74 6.84 3.47
N TYR A 103 -12.99 7.25 3.68
CA TYR A 103 -13.42 8.65 3.63
C TYR A 103 -13.83 9.14 5.01
N THR A 104 -13.64 10.44 5.25
CA THR A 104 -14.11 11.15 6.45
C THR A 104 -14.83 12.44 6.06
N ALA A 105 -15.27 13.20 7.06
CA ALA A 105 -16.03 14.44 6.88
C ALA A 105 -15.24 15.50 6.07
N ASP A 106 -15.91 16.08 5.07
CA ASP A 106 -15.52 17.35 4.46
C ASP A 106 -16.08 18.55 5.24
N GLU A 107 -15.83 19.76 4.75
CA GLU A 107 -16.30 21.00 5.37
C GLU A 107 -17.83 21.18 5.38
N ASN A 108 -18.58 20.31 4.69
CA ASN A 108 -20.04 20.31 4.60
C ASN A 108 -20.68 19.18 5.44
N GLY A 109 -19.88 18.34 6.10
CA GLY A 109 -20.35 17.19 6.86
C GLY A 109 -20.73 15.99 5.97
N GLN A 110 -20.06 15.81 4.84
CA GLN A 110 -20.23 14.66 3.94
C GLN A 110 -18.97 13.78 3.90
N TYR A 111 -19.11 12.47 3.70
CA TYR A 111 -18.01 11.51 3.54
C TYR A 111 -17.30 11.63 2.18
N THR A 112 -16.81 12.83 1.82
CA THR A 112 -16.17 13.09 0.51
C THR A 112 -14.68 13.41 0.60
N LYS A 113 -14.12 13.67 1.80
CA LYS A 113 -12.68 13.83 1.99
C LYS A 113 -12.00 12.45 2.11
N PRO A 114 -11.06 12.07 1.21
CA PRO A 114 -10.28 10.86 1.40
C PRO A 114 -9.35 11.00 2.60
N TYR A 115 -9.33 9.98 3.44
CA TYR A 115 -8.52 9.91 4.65
C TYR A 115 -7.29 9.02 4.41
N MET A 116 -7.48 7.84 3.81
CA MET A 116 -6.41 6.97 3.32
C MET A 116 -6.94 5.94 2.31
N ALA A 117 -6.04 5.29 1.57
CA ALA A 117 -6.33 4.14 0.71
C ALA A 117 -5.48 2.92 1.10
N MET A 118 -6.10 1.74 1.08
CA MET A 118 -5.52 0.43 1.40
C MET A 118 -5.62 -0.49 0.18
N VAL A 119 -4.62 -1.34 -0.03
CA VAL A 119 -4.70 -2.38 -1.05
C VAL A 119 -5.53 -3.56 -0.52
N CYS A 120 -6.29 -4.20 -1.38
CA CYS A 120 -7.07 -5.38 -1.00
C CYS A 120 -7.02 -6.47 -2.08
N SER A 121 -7.70 -7.58 -1.82
CA SER A 121 -8.07 -8.57 -2.84
C SER A 121 -9.53 -8.92 -2.68
N GLY A 122 -10.35 -8.51 -3.65
CA GLY A 122 -11.76 -8.84 -3.71
C GLY A 122 -12.06 -10.05 -4.60
N GLY A 123 -13.35 -10.32 -4.77
CA GLY A 123 -13.89 -11.30 -5.72
C GLY A 123 -15.19 -10.81 -6.33
N THR A 124 -15.46 -11.24 -7.57
CA THR A 124 -16.64 -10.81 -8.36
C THR A 124 -17.98 -11.26 -7.77
N ASP A 125 -17.96 -12.18 -6.80
CA ASP A 125 -19.14 -12.74 -6.15
C ASP A 125 -19.75 -11.81 -5.09
N THR A 126 -18.98 -10.87 -4.51
CA THR A 126 -19.53 -9.86 -3.59
C THR A 126 -20.34 -8.84 -4.40
N PRO A 127 -21.66 -8.68 -4.16
CA PRO A 127 -22.48 -7.76 -4.95
C PRO A 127 -21.98 -6.31 -4.83
N THR A 128 -22.31 -5.50 -5.84
CA THR A 128 -22.19 -4.04 -5.75
C THR A 128 -23.41 -3.42 -5.05
N GLY A 129 -23.23 -2.23 -4.48
CA GLY A 129 -24.24 -1.54 -3.67
C GLY A 129 -23.65 -0.96 -2.38
N TYR A 130 -24.50 -0.67 -1.39
CA TYR A 130 -24.10 -0.08 -0.11
C TYR A 130 -24.79 -0.73 1.10
N TRP A 131 -24.08 -0.78 2.23
CA TRP A 131 -24.45 -1.46 3.48
C TRP A 131 -23.87 -0.76 4.71
N ASN A 132 -24.20 -1.27 5.89
CA ASN A 132 -23.62 -0.88 7.18
C ASN A 132 -23.06 -2.14 7.87
N THR A 133 -21.87 -2.08 8.46
CA THR A 133 -21.20 -3.24 9.08
C THR A 133 -21.98 -3.78 10.29
N PRO A 134 -22.53 -5.02 10.28
CA PRO A 134 -23.44 -5.45 11.35
C PRO A 134 -22.79 -6.26 12.48
N VAL A 135 -21.58 -6.81 12.31
CA VAL A 135 -20.89 -7.65 13.33
C VAL A 135 -19.40 -7.85 13.01
N ASN A 136 -18.58 -7.92 14.06
CA ASN A 136 -17.14 -8.19 14.03
C ASN A 136 -16.81 -9.57 14.65
N TYR A 137 -15.67 -10.15 14.26
CA TYR A 137 -15.09 -11.36 14.86
C TYR A 137 -13.56 -11.26 14.88
N ASP A 138 -12.90 -11.59 16.00
CA ASP A 138 -11.43 -11.53 16.09
C ASP A 138 -10.76 -12.57 15.18
N TRP A 139 -11.37 -13.76 15.10
CA TRP A 139 -11.16 -14.80 14.07
C TRP A 139 -12.48 -15.19 13.42
N ARG A 140 -12.47 -15.48 12.11
CA ARG A 140 -13.64 -16.02 11.40
C ARG A 140 -13.27 -17.20 10.50
N LEU A 141 -14.00 -18.32 10.63
CA LEU A 141 -14.01 -19.42 9.66
C LEU A 141 -14.66 -18.97 8.34
N LEU A 142 -13.94 -19.18 7.25
CA LEU A 142 -14.26 -18.77 5.87
C LEU A 142 -14.69 -19.98 5.01
N ALA A 143 -15.01 -19.72 3.74
CA ALA A 143 -14.97 -20.77 2.72
C ALA A 143 -13.49 -21.15 2.45
N GLY A 144 -13.21 -22.45 2.31
CA GLY A 144 -11.83 -22.98 2.15
C GLY A 144 -11.45 -24.08 3.16
N PRO A 145 -12.25 -24.29 4.23
CA PRO A 145 -11.70 -24.49 5.57
C PRO A 145 -10.41 -23.72 5.91
N CYS A 146 -10.49 -22.39 5.85
CA CYS A 146 -9.46 -21.45 6.33
C CYS A 146 -10.07 -20.35 7.22
N TYR A 147 -9.22 -19.51 7.79
CA TYR A 147 -9.59 -18.49 8.78
C TYR A 147 -9.07 -17.10 8.40
N GLY A 148 -9.80 -16.05 8.78
CA GLY A 148 -9.32 -14.66 8.68
C GLY A 148 -9.32 -13.98 10.04
N GLN A 149 -8.26 -13.20 10.33
CA GLN A 149 -8.18 -12.30 11.48
C GLN A 149 -9.04 -11.04 11.26
N TYR A 150 -9.46 -10.40 12.36
CA TYR A 150 -10.09 -9.07 12.41
C TYR A 150 -11.27 -8.91 11.43
N ALA A 151 -12.16 -9.92 11.39
CA ALA A 151 -13.15 -10.06 10.34
C ALA A 151 -14.42 -9.22 10.60
N THR A 152 -14.62 -8.17 9.81
CA THR A 152 -15.76 -7.25 9.87
C THR A 152 -16.77 -7.62 8.77
N ARG A 153 -17.99 -8.03 9.15
CA ARG A 153 -19.06 -8.37 8.19
C ARG A 153 -19.47 -7.13 7.38
N ILE A 154 -19.77 -7.32 6.09
CA ILE A 154 -20.38 -6.29 5.24
C ILE A 154 -21.84 -6.66 4.94
N ASN A 155 -22.06 -7.74 4.18
CA ASN A 155 -23.37 -8.22 3.76
C ASN A 155 -23.34 -9.74 3.55
N GLY A 156 -24.42 -10.44 3.85
CA GLY A 156 -24.55 -11.88 3.56
C GLY A 156 -23.35 -12.70 4.06
N PRO A 157 -22.67 -13.49 3.20
CA PRO A 157 -21.43 -14.20 3.56
C PRO A 157 -20.16 -13.31 3.55
N TYR A 158 -20.21 -12.10 2.98
CA TYR A 158 -19.03 -11.29 2.66
C TYR A 158 -18.55 -10.44 3.84
N LEU A 159 -17.23 -10.40 4.04
CA LEU A 159 -16.55 -9.67 5.11
C LEU A 159 -15.33 -8.92 4.55
N PHE A 160 -14.88 -7.88 5.26
CA PHE A 160 -13.46 -7.55 5.35
C PHE A 160 -12.78 -8.58 6.27
N HIS A 161 -11.60 -9.09 5.93
CA HIS A 161 -10.76 -9.89 6.83
C HIS A 161 -9.29 -9.82 6.38
N SER A 162 -8.37 -10.37 7.17
CA SER A 162 -6.95 -10.53 6.76
C SER A 162 -6.83 -11.43 5.52
N VAL A 163 -5.64 -11.54 4.94
CA VAL A 163 -5.32 -12.72 4.11
C VAL A 163 -5.63 -14.02 4.89
N PRO A 164 -6.12 -15.08 4.23
CA PRO A 164 -6.43 -16.36 4.87
C PRO A 164 -5.27 -17.04 5.61
N TYR A 165 -5.62 -17.80 6.65
CA TYR A 165 -4.74 -18.64 7.47
C TYR A 165 -5.28 -20.08 7.51
N TYR A 166 -4.39 -21.07 7.55
CA TYR A 166 -4.78 -22.49 7.60
C TYR A 166 -5.39 -22.91 8.94
N THR A 167 -5.06 -22.20 10.03
CA THR A 167 -5.59 -22.37 11.39
C THR A 167 -5.83 -21.00 12.07
N GLN A 168 -6.33 -20.99 13.30
CA GLN A 168 -6.48 -19.79 14.13
C GLN A 168 -5.18 -19.43 14.87
N HIS A 169 -4.07 -19.38 14.14
CA HIS A 169 -2.75 -19.03 14.67
C HIS A 169 -1.99 -18.12 13.70
N LYS A 170 -1.21 -17.18 14.23
CA LYS A 170 -0.62 -16.07 13.46
C LYS A 170 0.62 -16.42 12.65
N ASP A 171 1.24 -17.57 12.90
CA ASP A 171 2.35 -18.11 12.10
C ASP A 171 1.91 -19.09 10.99
N ASP A 172 0.62 -19.13 10.68
CA ASP A 172 0.01 -20.11 9.78
C ASP A 172 -0.72 -19.49 8.57
N LEU A 173 -0.17 -18.40 8.06
CA LEU A 173 -0.66 -17.64 6.90
C LEU A 173 -0.62 -18.46 5.61
N GLU A 174 -1.64 -18.31 4.76
CA GLU A 174 -1.60 -18.77 3.37
C GLU A 174 -0.75 -17.79 2.54
N TYR A 175 0.58 -17.88 2.63
CA TYR A 175 1.51 -16.94 1.99
C TYR A 175 1.37 -16.82 0.47
N ASP A 176 0.95 -17.88 -0.21
CA ASP A 176 0.64 -17.83 -1.65
C ASP A 176 -0.67 -17.07 -1.95
N GLU A 177 -1.59 -16.93 -0.98
CA GLU A 177 -2.71 -16.00 -1.06
C GLU A 177 -2.31 -14.57 -0.64
N PHE A 178 -1.31 -14.41 0.24
CA PHE A 178 -0.74 -13.10 0.58
C PHE A 178 -0.06 -12.45 -0.62
N ASN A 179 0.75 -13.23 -1.34
CA ASN A 179 1.42 -12.82 -2.58
C ASN A 179 0.45 -12.51 -3.75
N LYS A 180 -0.87 -12.64 -3.55
CA LYS A 180 -1.91 -12.19 -4.50
C LYS A 180 -2.61 -10.89 -4.08
N LEU A 181 -2.28 -10.29 -2.94
CA LEU A 181 -2.83 -8.99 -2.53
C LEU A 181 -2.69 -7.97 -3.66
N GLY A 182 -3.72 -7.15 -3.87
CA GLY A 182 -3.82 -6.24 -5.01
C GLY A 182 -4.31 -6.89 -6.30
N THR A 183 -4.66 -8.18 -6.30
CA THR A 183 -5.31 -8.85 -7.45
C THR A 183 -6.67 -9.45 -7.06
N THR A 184 -7.60 -9.58 -8.01
CA THR A 184 -8.92 -10.19 -7.77
C THR A 184 -8.74 -11.70 -7.52
N ALA A 185 -8.67 -12.08 -6.25
CA ALA A 185 -8.13 -13.37 -5.81
C ALA A 185 -9.00 -14.13 -4.79
N SER A 186 -10.18 -13.62 -4.43
CA SER A 186 -11.05 -14.24 -3.41
C SER A 186 -12.39 -14.75 -3.96
N LEU A 187 -13.05 -15.60 -3.17
CA LEU A 187 -14.46 -16.02 -3.37
C LEU A 187 -15.47 -14.94 -2.95
N GLY A 188 -15.12 -13.66 -3.14
CA GLY A 188 -15.95 -12.49 -2.84
C GLY A 188 -15.35 -11.59 -1.76
N CYS A 189 -15.06 -12.14 -0.58
CA CYS A 189 -14.64 -11.36 0.60
C CYS A 189 -13.42 -10.45 0.34
N ILE A 190 -13.36 -9.31 1.04
CA ILE A 190 -12.32 -8.31 0.85
C ILE A 190 -11.15 -8.64 1.79
N ARG A 191 -10.11 -9.27 1.24
CA ARG A 191 -8.86 -9.56 1.96
C ARG A 191 -7.99 -8.30 2.03
N LEU A 192 -7.35 -8.02 3.15
CA LEU A 192 -6.27 -7.02 3.29
C LEU A 192 -5.09 -7.60 4.07
N ALA A 193 -3.96 -6.89 4.12
CA ALA A 193 -2.90 -7.18 5.10
C ALA A 193 -3.43 -6.96 6.53
N VAL A 194 -2.87 -7.65 7.53
CA VAL A 194 -3.33 -7.61 8.92
C VAL A 194 -3.42 -6.19 9.47
N VAL A 195 -2.43 -5.32 9.22
CA VAL A 195 -2.46 -3.94 9.71
C VAL A 195 -3.67 -3.15 9.20
N ASP A 196 -4.00 -3.31 7.93
CA ASP A 196 -5.05 -2.53 7.27
C ASP A 196 -6.44 -2.96 7.75
N VAL A 197 -6.68 -4.27 7.79
CA VAL A 197 -7.95 -4.78 8.32
C VAL A 197 -8.08 -4.55 9.83
N ARG A 198 -6.99 -4.62 10.60
CA ARG A 198 -7.01 -4.31 12.03
C ARG A 198 -7.35 -2.83 12.26
N TRP A 199 -6.86 -1.92 11.43
CA TRP A 199 -7.28 -0.52 11.50
C TRP A 199 -8.80 -0.40 11.28
N ILE A 200 -9.37 -1.06 10.26
CA ILE A 200 -10.83 -1.06 10.02
C ILE A 200 -11.57 -1.63 11.25
N TYR A 201 -11.12 -2.77 11.76
CA TYR A 201 -11.72 -3.45 12.92
C TYR A 201 -11.73 -2.58 14.20
N THR A 202 -10.69 -1.78 14.41
CA THR A 202 -10.51 -0.93 15.59
C THR A 202 -11.18 0.45 15.44
N ASN A 203 -11.19 1.04 14.25
CA ASN A 203 -11.57 2.45 14.03
C ASN A 203 -12.92 2.65 13.32
N CYS A 204 -13.52 1.60 12.76
CA CYS A 204 -14.85 1.63 12.15
C CYS A 204 -15.88 0.90 13.02
N PRO A 205 -16.74 1.61 13.78
CA PRO A 205 -17.75 0.97 14.63
C PRO A 205 -18.77 0.12 13.87
N ILE A 206 -19.43 -0.78 14.58
CA ILE A 206 -20.59 -1.54 14.07
C ILE A 206 -21.69 -0.56 13.64
N GLY A 207 -21.93 -0.49 12.34
CA GLY A 207 -22.81 0.48 11.68
C GLY A 207 -22.09 1.37 10.66
N THR A 208 -20.75 1.36 10.59
CA THR A 208 -19.99 2.12 9.58
C THR A 208 -20.52 1.83 8.18
N PRO A 209 -20.84 2.87 7.37
CA PRO A 209 -21.30 2.71 6.01
C PRO A 209 -20.19 2.22 5.07
N VAL A 210 -20.58 1.34 4.15
CA VAL A 210 -19.70 0.70 3.16
C VAL A 210 -20.37 0.75 1.79
N ALA A 211 -19.66 1.18 0.76
CA ALA A 211 -20.04 0.98 -0.65
C ALA A 211 -19.06 0.03 -1.35
N ILE A 212 -19.57 -0.82 -2.24
CA ILE A 212 -18.76 -1.72 -3.07
C ILE A 212 -19.14 -1.52 -4.54
N TYR A 213 -18.17 -1.13 -5.36
CA TYR A 213 -18.36 -0.74 -6.75
C TYR A 213 -17.22 -1.25 -7.64
N ASP A 214 -17.37 -1.03 -8.95
CA ASP A 214 -16.44 -1.48 -9.98
C ASP A 214 -15.96 -0.27 -10.81
N ASP A 215 -14.67 0.02 -10.77
CA ASP A 215 -14.02 0.88 -11.77
C ASP A 215 -12.56 0.45 -11.98
N ALA A 216 -12.31 -0.35 -13.02
CA ALA A 216 -10.96 -0.82 -13.36
C ALA A 216 -10.00 0.30 -13.82
N ALA A 217 -10.50 1.49 -14.16
CA ALA A 217 -9.70 2.62 -14.65
C ALA A 217 -9.32 3.61 -13.54
N ASN A 218 -10.17 3.78 -12.53
CA ASN A 218 -9.99 4.73 -11.44
C ASN A 218 -9.96 4.01 -10.07
N PRO A 219 -8.77 3.67 -9.52
CA PRO A 219 -8.67 2.92 -8.25
C PRO A 219 -9.22 3.60 -7.00
N GLY A 220 -9.54 4.89 -7.10
CA GLY A 220 -9.90 5.76 -6.01
C GLY A 220 -9.12 7.07 -6.08
N PRO A 221 -9.52 8.11 -5.33
CA PRO A 221 -8.98 9.46 -5.44
C PRO A 221 -7.50 9.57 -5.02
N MET A 222 -7.01 8.63 -4.20
CA MET A 222 -5.62 8.57 -3.75
C MET A 222 -4.75 7.63 -4.61
N GLY A 223 -5.32 7.03 -5.66
CA GLY A 223 -4.69 5.95 -6.43
C GLY A 223 -4.74 4.60 -5.70
N LYS A 224 -4.00 3.63 -6.26
CA LYS A 224 -3.85 2.29 -5.68
C LYS A 224 -2.55 2.21 -4.87
N PRO A 225 -2.58 1.73 -3.62
CA PRO A 225 -1.37 1.45 -2.84
C PRO A 225 -0.56 0.29 -3.41
N ASP A 226 0.74 0.27 -3.12
CA ASP A 226 1.64 -0.84 -3.46
C ASP A 226 1.30 -2.12 -2.69
N THR A 227 2.01 -3.22 -2.99
CA THR A 227 1.83 -4.53 -2.33
C THR A 227 3.11 -5.02 -1.68
N LEU A 228 2.98 -5.73 -0.56
CA LEU A 228 4.06 -6.50 0.05
C LEU A 228 4.07 -7.92 -0.51
N THR A 229 5.23 -8.58 -0.46
CA THR A 229 5.37 -10.00 -0.82
C THR A 229 6.32 -10.70 0.16
N THR A 230 6.18 -12.02 0.26
CA THR A 230 6.98 -12.91 1.12
C THR A 230 7.60 -14.02 0.28
N ASP A 231 8.82 -14.49 0.60
CA ASP A 231 9.45 -15.62 -0.09
C ASP A 231 8.84 -16.94 0.42
N PRO A 232 8.15 -17.74 -0.43
CA PRO A 232 7.60 -19.05 -0.04
C PRO A 232 8.61 -20.05 0.54
N LYS A 233 9.92 -19.78 0.41
CA LYS A 233 11.00 -20.63 0.95
C LYS A 233 11.53 -20.20 2.31
N ASP A 234 11.21 -18.99 2.78
CA ASP A 234 11.65 -18.57 4.11
C ASP A 234 10.69 -19.13 5.16
N GLU A 235 10.99 -20.33 5.65
CA GLU A 235 10.17 -21.02 6.66
C GLU A 235 10.15 -20.29 8.02
N THR A 236 11.00 -19.26 8.21
CA THR A 236 10.99 -18.42 9.43
C THR A 236 10.07 -17.21 9.29
N LEU A 237 9.82 -16.72 8.07
CA LEU A 237 9.02 -15.53 7.80
C LEU A 237 7.67 -15.80 7.12
N ARG A 238 7.57 -16.80 6.23
CA ARG A 238 6.39 -17.03 5.38
C ARG A 238 5.10 -17.34 6.15
N GLY A 239 5.21 -17.83 7.39
CA GLY A 239 4.07 -18.11 8.25
C GLY A 239 3.33 -16.86 8.73
N TRP A 240 4.00 -15.71 8.73
CA TRP A 240 3.49 -14.47 9.30
C TRP A 240 3.12 -13.45 8.23
N ASP A 241 2.08 -12.66 8.51
CA ASP A 241 1.83 -11.42 7.76
C ASP A 241 2.92 -10.41 8.21
N PRO A 242 3.68 -9.81 7.27
CA PRO A 242 4.72 -8.82 7.60
C PRO A 242 4.22 -7.65 8.44
N THR A 243 2.92 -7.39 8.44
CA THR A 243 2.26 -6.24 9.06
C THR A 243 1.53 -6.55 10.36
N ASP A 244 1.48 -7.82 10.82
CA ASP A 244 0.84 -8.16 12.10
C ASP A 244 1.69 -7.63 13.28
N PRO A 245 1.19 -6.69 14.10
CA PRO A 245 1.97 -6.04 15.17
C PRO A 245 2.13 -6.92 16.43
N ASP A 246 2.28 -8.23 16.23
CA ASP A 246 2.51 -9.18 17.30
C ASP A 246 3.97 -9.17 17.77
N PRO A 247 4.26 -9.05 19.08
CA PRO A 247 5.63 -9.15 19.59
C PRO A 247 6.33 -10.49 19.35
N ALA A 248 5.61 -11.53 18.89
CA ALA A 248 6.19 -12.79 18.43
C ALA A 248 6.43 -12.86 16.90
N ASN A 249 6.03 -11.83 16.14
CA ASN A 249 6.25 -11.76 14.69
C ASN A 249 7.76 -11.60 14.40
N PRO A 250 8.38 -12.49 13.59
CA PRO A 250 9.81 -12.41 13.25
C PRO A 250 10.15 -11.40 12.14
N TRP A 251 9.15 -10.76 11.52
CA TRP A 251 9.37 -9.68 10.56
C TRP A 251 9.94 -8.40 11.21
N SER A 252 10.50 -7.53 10.38
CA SER A 252 11.10 -6.25 10.80
C SER A 252 10.03 -5.18 11.05
N ASP A 253 10.22 -4.32 12.05
CA ASP A 253 9.30 -3.21 12.37
C ASP A 253 9.04 -2.27 11.17
N GLU A 254 9.92 -2.25 10.16
CA GLU A 254 9.76 -1.45 8.94
C GLU A 254 8.52 -1.82 8.10
N TYR A 255 7.97 -3.03 8.26
CA TYR A 255 6.77 -3.48 7.55
C TYR A 255 5.47 -3.09 8.26
N LEU A 256 5.54 -2.61 9.51
CA LEU A 256 4.35 -2.29 10.33
C LEU A 256 3.53 -1.12 9.79
N ASP A 257 4.10 -0.26 8.94
CA ASP A 257 3.36 0.81 8.26
C ASP A 257 2.48 0.32 7.10
N GLY A 258 2.65 -0.93 6.66
CA GLY A 258 2.00 -1.51 5.49
C GLY A 258 2.34 -0.74 4.21
N THR A 259 1.41 -0.68 3.26
CA THR A 259 1.55 0.11 2.03
C THR A 259 0.52 1.24 1.92
N ALA A 260 -0.39 1.37 2.88
CA ALA A 260 -1.54 2.29 2.81
C ALA A 260 -1.12 3.76 2.61
N ILE A 261 -1.68 4.39 1.58
CA ILE A 261 -1.45 5.81 1.25
C ILE A 261 -2.31 6.64 2.20
N ARG A 262 -1.69 7.45 3.05
CA ARG A 262 -2.36 8.21 4.12
C ARG A 262 -2.35 9.71 3.83
N SER A 263 -3.44 10.40 4.16
CA SER A 263 -3.46 11.87 4.32
C SER A 263 -2.57 12.30 5.50
N ALA A 264 -2.23 13.58 5.61
CA ALA A 264 -1.44 14.08 6.73
C ALA A 264 -2.14 13.88 8.08
N ALA A 265 -3.48 13.95 8.09
CA ALA A 265 -4.29 13.58 9.25
C ALA A 265 -4.16 12.08 9.57
N ALA A 266 -4.39 11.21 8.59
CA ALA A 266 -4.29 9.77 8.77
C ALA A 266 -2.87 9.31 9.16
N GLN A 267 -1.81 9.97 8.68
CA GLN A 267 -0.44 9.69 9.13
C GLN A 267 -0.24 10.13 10.59
N SER A 268 -0.74 11.31 10.99
CA SER A 268 -0.64 11.77 12.38
C SER A 268 -1.36 10.82 13.35
N ASP A 269 -2.58 10.40 12.99
CA ASP A 269 -3.37 9.45 13.78
C ASP A 269 -2.71 8.06 13.81
N TRP A 270 -2.08 7.66 12.70
CA TRP A 270 -1.33 6.41 12.58
C TRP A 270 -0.07 6.37 13.45
N GLU A 271 0.75 7.43 13.46
CA GLU A 271 1.90 7.54 14.37
C GLU A 271 1.45 7.54 15.84
N ALA A 272 0.35 8.24 16.16
CA ALA A 272 -0.23 8.24 17.50
C ALA A 272 -0.74 6.84 17.92
N PHE A 273 -1.31 6.07 16.98
CA PHE A 273 -1.73 4.69 17.22
C PHE A 273 -0.52 3.77 17.44
N LYS A 274 0.51 3.80 16.58
CA LYS A 274 1.77 3.05 16.74
C LYS A 274 2.45 3.32 18.09
N ALA A 275 2.44 4.56 18.55
CA ALA A 275 3.02 4.97 19.82
C ALA A 275 2.16 4.61 21.06
N SER A 276 0.97 4.03 20.87
CA SER A 276 0.05 3.69 21.95
C SER A 276 0.22 2.25 22.45
N GLU A 277 -0.09 2.01 23.73
CA GLU A 277 -0.17 0.65 24.27
C GLU A 277 -1.16 -0.25 23.52
N ALA A 278 -2.20 0.32 22.90
CA ALA A 278 -3.16 -0.41 22.09
C ALA A 278 -2.57 -0.96 20.78
N PHE A 279 -1.36 -0.55 20.37
CA PHE A 279 -0.74 -1.05 19.16
C PHE A 279 -0.40 -2.55 19.24
N THR A 280 0.17 -3.00 20.35
CA THR A 280 0.55 -4.41 20.60
C THR A 280 -0.34 -5.12 21.63
N GLN A 281 -1.32 -4.43 22.21
CA GLN A 281 -2.37 -5.01 23.05
C GLN A 281 -3.65 -5.29 22.24
N ASN A 282 -4.56 -6.08 22.84
CA ASN A 282 -5.83 -6.50 22.22
C ASN A 282 -5.66 -7.14 20.84
N LEU A 283 -4.56 -7.86 20.66
CA LEU A 283 -4.32 -8.71 19.51
C LEU A 283 -5.17 -9.97 19.60
N THR A 284 -5.62 -10.47 18.45
CA THR A 284 -6.43 -11.69 18.37
C THR A 284 -5.73 -12.89 19.04
N PRO A 285 -6.37 -13.57 20.01
CA PRO A 285 -5.78 -14.73 20.68
C PRO A 285 -5.45 -15.91 19.75
N THR A 286 -4.38 -16.61 20.12
CA THR A 286 -3.83 -17.80 19.46
C THR A 286 -4.33 -19.07 20.17
N ASP A 287 -5.62 -19.36 20.04
CA ASP A 287 -6.30 -20.45 20.76
C ASP A 287 -5.93 -21.89 20.30
N LEU A 288 -5.15 -22.02 19.22
CA LEU A 288 -4.67 -23.27 18.64
C LEU A 288 -3.16 -23.24 18.45
N GLN A 289 -2.50 -24.40 18.50
CA GLN A 289 -1.08 -24.49 18.15
C GLN A 289 -0.92 -24.44 16.63
N GLY A 290 -0.37 -23.33 16.12
CA GLY A 290 0.06 -23.23 14.73
C GLY A 290 1.47 -23.77 14.50
N TRP A 291 1.73 -24.05 13.23
CA TRP A 291 3.04 -24.20 12.59
C TRP A 291 2.80 -23.92 11.10
N SER A 292 3.57 -23.02 10.48
CA SER A 292 3.41 -22.65 9.06
C SER A 292 3.29 -23.87 8.12
N HIS A 293 2.10 -24.12 7.57
CA HIS A 293 1.91 -25.18 6.58
C HIS A 293 2.57 -24.82 5.25
N ASP A 294 3.31 -25.76 4.65
CA ASP A 294 3.83 -25.62 3.29
C ASP A 294 2.71 -25.79 2.25
N SER A 295 2.38 -24.70 1.56
CA SER A 295 1.40 -24.64 0.47
C SER A 295 1.68 -25.62 -0.66
N ALA A 296 2.95 -25.96 -0.93
CA ALA A 296 3.33 -26.94 -1.94
C ALA A 296 2.98 -28.39 -1.53
N ILE A 297 2.68 -28.61 -0.25
CA ILE A 297 2.25 -29.90 0.31
C ILE A 297 0.73 -29.92 0.55
N VAL A 298 0.14 -28.86 1.11
CA VAL A 298 -1.29 -28.83 1.49
C VAL A 298 -2.22 -28.18 0.47
N GLY A 299 -1.70 -27.34 -0.42
CA GLY A 299 -2.48 -26.45 -1.30
C GLY A 299 -3.11 -25.28 -0.54
N THR A 300 -3.29 -24.14 -1.21
CA THR A 300 -4.09 -23.03 -0.65
C THR A 300 -5.58 -23.39 -0.61
N ARG A 301 -6.32 -22.67 0.24
CA ARG A 301 -7.70 -22.95 0.63
C ARG A 301 -8.64 -21.78 0.42
N GLY A 302 -8.19 -20.54 0.67
CA GLY A 302 -9.05 -19.36 0.77
C GLY A 302 -9.48 -18.70 -0.54
#